data_AF-A0A1X0URL6-F1
#
_entry.id   AF-A0A1X0URL6-F1
#
_cell.length_a   1.000
_cell.length_b   1.000
_cell.length_c   1.000
_cell.angle_alpha   90.00
_cell.angle_beta   90.00
_cell.angle_gamma   90.00
#
_symmetry.space_group_name_H-M   'P 1'
#
loop_
_entity.id
_entity.type
_entity.pdbx_description
1 polymer ?
#
loop_
_entity_poly.entity_id
_entity_poly.type
_entity_poly.pdbx_seq_one_letter_code
_entity_poly.pdbx_strand_id
1 'polypeptide(L)'
;MHPFFQVSSFESSKAEHKPISLLISDIPAGAKYFTTRAGAGAAKLDLAETARWVIHCQAFDFSGIKTGDPRDPRTKSGKGYPIGVGWAGQLGGVLFEGRTLFQTLMLNTVLRTSDSSALVPDDLPVWERAHPCVGERADGPPAGVADLLTWQSRRIHIKYEGRFAVGVIVGIGDPVDSHNRQSVEFMTRWRYSDVQSKKFGEPRYFPKSFSPDRGLWRGVEGLLADTAPAPGKPKDLAPGTSDWLDILLYHEILNGADSVRPHAFALEYITQSSVIGAAVDDQLNLRIALFGRTGEGRQYAADAVKAADLAVAAVVQLAGTLAEAAGGKADGPRTTARARGFFALDQPFRQWIADLGASGDYDAYLDHWQREARFVVSKIGRELIEQSGASAWKGRMVGERWLDTAIASGYFWGALRKALPNAFSEESNAS
;
A
#
# COMPACT_ATOMS: atom_id res chain seq x y z
N MET A 1 28.50 -19.73 -16.81
CA MET A 1 28.30 -19.44 -15.37
C MET A 1 26.86 -19.00 -15.20
N HIS A 2 26.11 -19.55 -14.23
CA HIS A 2 24.69 -19.24 -14.00
C HIS A 2 24.52 -18.51 -12.66
N PRO A 3 24.86 -17.20 -12.57
CA PRO A 3 24.74 -16.46 -11.33
C PRO A 3 23.27 -16.25 -10.93
N PHE A 4 22.99 -16.28 -9.62
CA PHE A 4 21.65 -16.07 -9.09
C PHE A 4 21.08 -14.70 -9.51
N PHE A 5 19.89 -14.70 -10.12
CA PHE A 5 19.11 -13.51 -10.56
C PHE A 5 19.87 -12.55 -11.50
N GLN A 6 20.91 -13.05 -12.17
CA GLN A 6 21.81 -12.27 -13.01
C GLN A 6 22.01 -12.96 -14.36
N VAL A 7 22.48 -12.20 -15.35
CA VAL A 7 22.89 -12.73 -16.65
C VAL A 7 24.35 -12.39 -16.86
N SER A 8 25.23 -13.37 -16.61
CA SER A 8 26.70 -13.17 -16.67
C SER A 8 27.21 -12.72 -18.03
N SER A 9 26.47 -13.02 -19.10
CA SER A 9 26.81 -12.62 -20.45
C SER A 9 26.31 -11.22 -20.82
N PHE A 10 25.51 -10.53 -19.99
CA PHE A 10 24.92 -9.24 -20.35
C PHE A 10 25.98 -8.16 -20.52
N GLU A 11 25.98 -7.48 -21.66
CA GLU A 11 26.98 -6.47 -22.03
C GLU A 11 26.32 -5.14 -22.38
N SER A 12 26.97 -4.03 -22.01
CA SER A 12 26.59 -2.72 -22.52
C SER A 12 27.32 -2.45 -23.84
N SER A 13 26.77 -1.60 -24.71
CA SER A 13 27.41 -1.24 -25.98
C SER A 13 28.79 -0.60 -25.85
N LYS A 14 29.15 -0.11 -24.65
CA LYS A 14 30.45 0.46 -24.33
C LYS A 14 31.32 -0.43 -23.42
N ALA A 15 30.86 -1.63 -23.07
CA ALA A 15 31.47 -2.50 -22.05
C ALA A 15 31.68 -1.84 -20.67
N GLU A 16 30.91 -0.79 -20.38
CA GLU A 16 30.96 -0.03 -19.12
C GLU A 16 29.91 -0.54 -18.12
N HIS A 17 30.31 -0.56 -16.85
CA HIS A 17 29.42 -0.77 -15.70
C HIS A 17 29.13 0.58 -15.05
N LYS A 18 27.88 0.78 -14.62
CA LYS A 18 27.51 1.92 -13.78
C LYS A 18 27.95 1.67 -12.33
N PRO A 19 28.09 2.70 -11.49
CA PRO A 19 28.38 2.52 -10.07
C PRO A 19 27.37 1.61 -9.37
N ILE A 20 27.82 0.78 -8.42
CA ILE A 20 26.95 -0.18 -7.71
C ILE A 20 25.80 0.51 -6.95
N SER A 21 25.96 1.78 -6.58
CA SER A 21 24.92 2.60 -5.97
C SER A 21 23.63 2.69 -6.78
N LEU A 22 23.66 2.37 -8.08
CA LEU A 22 22.46 2.32 -8.92
C LEU A 22 21.42 1.30 -8.42
N LEU A 23 21.84 0.24 -7.74
CA LEU A 23 20.90 -0.75 -7.18
C LEU A 23 20.26 -0.31 -5.86
N ILE A 24 20.80 0.74 -5.22
CA ILE A 24 20.43 1.17 -3.87
C ILE A 24 19.28 2.18 -3.97
N SER A 25 18.07 1.75 -3.61
CA SER A 25 16.84 2.55 -3.82
C SER A 25 16.74 3.80 -2.95
N ASP A 26 17.44 3.86 -1.82
CA ASP A 26 17.56 5.04 -0.94
C ASP A 26 18.69 6.02 -1.37
N ILE A 27 19.31 5.80 -2.53
CA ILE A 27 20.22 6.75 -3.19
C ILE A 27 19.62 7.17 -4.54
N PRO A 28 18.86 8.28 -4.60
CA PRO A 28 18.27 8.71 -5.86
C PRO A 28 19.34 9.12 -6.87
N ALA A 29 19.15 8.74 -8.13
CA ALA A 29 20.09 9.07 -9.20
C ALA A 29 20.26 10.60 -9.33
N GLY A 30 21.48 11.10 -9.10
CA GLY A 30 21.79 12.53 -9.17
C GLY A 30 21.52 13.33 -7.90
N ALA A 31 20.96 12.72 -6.84
CA ALA A 31 20.61 13.40 -5.58
C ALA A 31 21.45 12.89 -4.39
N LYS A 32 22.78 12.98 -4.53
CA LYS A 32 23.77 12.48 -3.53
C LYS A 32 23.67 13.12 -2.14
N TYR A 33 22.88 14.18 -1.99
CA TYR A 33 22.71 14.94 -0.74
C TYR A 33 21.45 14.55 0.06
N PHE A 34 20.59 13.68 -0.48
CA PHE A 34 19.36 13.20 0.17
C PHE A 34 19.47 11.73 0.62
N THR A 35 20.66 11.31 1.03
CA THR A 35 20.91 9.97 1.56
C THR A 35 21.83 10.05 2.78
N THR A 36 21.58 9.23 3.79
CA THR A 36 22.51 9.03 4.92
C THR A 36 23.71 8.17 4.52
N ARG A 37 23.70 7.61 3.30
CA ARG A 37 24.68 6.67 2.79
C ARG A 37 25.67 7.35 1.84
N ALA A 38 26.82 7.75 2.38
CA ALA A 38 27.90 8.37 1.61
C ALA A 38 29.23 7.59 1.72
N GLY A 39 30.18 7.91 0.84
CA GLY A 39 31.53 7.35 0.88
C GLY A 39 31.60 5.86 0.55
N ALA A 40 32.41 5.11 1.30
CA ALA A 40 32.72 3.70 0.99
C ALA A 40 31.47 2.80 0.94
N GLY A 41 30.44 3.09 1.74
CA GLY A 41 29.19 2.32 1.79
C GLY A 41 28.27 2.50 0.58
N ALA A 42 28.55 3.46 -0.30
CA ALA A 42 27.85 3.65 -1.59
C ALA A 42 28.72 3.25 -2.80
N ALA A 43 30.05 3.20 -2.63
CA ALA A 43 30.98 2.89 -3.70
C ALA A 43 31.18 1.38 -3.92
N LYS A 44 31.01 0.58 -2.86
CA LYS A 44 31.14 -0.89 -2.91
C LYS A 44 30.17 -1.55 -1.93
N LEU A 45 29.68 -2.74 -2.30
CA LEU A 45 28.80 -3.56 -1.46
C LEU A 45 29.46 -4.91 -1.16
N ASP A 46 29.22 -5.46 0.03
CA ASP A 46 29.56 -6.86 0.29
C ASP A 46 28.60 -7.82 -0.44
N LEU A 47 28.94 -9.11 -0.49
CA LEU A 47 28.16 -10.09 -1.24
C LEU A 47 26.74 -10.28 -0.69
N ALA A 48 26.56 -10.22 0.64
CA ALA A 48 25.26 -10.45 1.27
C ALA A 48 24.29 -9.29 0.99
N GLU A 49 24.79 -8.07 1.06
CA GLU A 49 24.05 -6.88 0.69
C GLU A 49 23.78 -6.83 -0.81
N THR A 50 24.76 -7.16 -1.64
CA THR A 50 24.58 -7.24 -3.09
C THR A 50 23.43 -8.19 -3.45
N ALA A 51 23.35 -9.36 -2.82
CA ALA A 51 22.27 -10.31 -3.05
C ALA A 51 20.88 -9.71 -2.73
N ARG A 52 20.73 -8.99 -1.60
CA ARG A 52 19.47 -8.32 -1.24
C ARG A 52 19.08 -7.27 -2.29
N TRP A 53 20.02 -6.46 -2.74
CA TRP A 53 19.76 -5.44 -3.75
C TRP A 53 19.47 -6.01 -5.14
N VAL A 54 20.06 -7.15 -5.51
CA VAL A 54 19.73 -7.86 -6.75
C VAL A 54 18.27 -8.36 -6.71
N ILE A 55 17.85 -8.97 -5.59
CA ILE A 55 16.45 -9.39 -5.40
C ILE A 55 15.51 -8.18 -5.43
N HIS A 56 15.86 -7.11 -4.70
CA HIS A 56 15.09 -5.87 -4.68
C HIS A 56 14.96 -5.25 -6.07
N CYS A 57 16.03 -5.22 -6.88
CA CYS A 57 16.00 -4.66 -8.22
C CYS A 57 15.09 -5.46 -9.18
N GLN A 58 15.06 -6.79 -9.07
CA GLN A 58 14.09 -7.59 -9.82
C GLN A 58 12.65 -7.24 -9.42
N ALA A 59 12.39 -7.05 -8.13
CA ALA A 59 11.04 -6.85 -7.61
C ALA A 59 10.51 -5.41 -7.76
N PHE A 60 11.35 -4.40 -7.53
CA PHE A 60 10.93 -3.02 -7.25
C PHE A 60 11.60 -1.94 -8.15
N ASP A 61 12.42 -2.31 -9.13
CA ASP A 61 13.09 -1.29 -9.95
C ASP A 61 12.09 -0.44 -10.77
N PHE A 62 12.37 0.86 -10.88
CA PHE A 62 11.52 1.85 -11.53
C PHE A 62 11.50 1.69 -13.06
N SER A 63 10.49 2.29 -13.70
CA SER A 63 10.23 2.26 -15.15
C SER A 63 10.96 3.40 -15.88
N GLY A 64 12.29 3.29 -15.99
CA GLY A 64 13.13 4.26 -16.70
C GLY A 64 13.89 3.63 -17.88
N ILE A 65 14.57 4.47 -18.66
CA ILE A 65 15.49 3.98 -19.70
C ILE A 65 16.62 3.19 -19.05
N LYS A 66 16.79 1.94 -19.45
CA LYS A 66 17.83 1.03 -18.94
C LYS A 66 18.93 0.82 -19.99
N THR A 67 20.02 0.17 -19.57
CA THR A 67 21.11 -0.19 -20.48
C THR A 67 20.62 -1.30 -21.41
N GLY A 68 20.85 -1.16 -22.72
CA GLY A 68 20.47 -2.18 -23.70
C GLY A 68 21.66 -3.02 -24.15
N ASP A 69 21.50 -4.34 -24.13
CA ASP A 69 22.44 -5.28 -24.72
C ASP A 69 22.26 -5.30 -26.25
N PRO A 70 23.33 -5.20 -27.06
CA PRO A 70 23.21 -5.23 -28.53
C PRO A 70 22.53 -6.47 -29.10
N ARG A 71 22.51 -7.59 -28.37
CA ARG A 71 21.87 -8.85 -28.78
C ARG A 71 20.38 -8.91 -28.44
N ASP A 72 19.87 -8.04 -27.58
CA ASP A 72 18.42 -7.93 -27.34
C ASP A 72 17.79 -7.13 -28.50
N PRO A 73 16.86 -7.69 -29.29
CA PRO A 73 16.23 -6.98 -30.40
C PRO A 73 15.42 -5.75 -29.98
N ARG A 74 15.08 -5.61 -28.69
CA ARG A 74 14.40 -4.45 -28.11
C ARG A 74 15.37 -3.28 -27.84
N THR A 75 16.68 -3.52 -27.91
CA THR A 75 17.71 -2.50 -27.74
C THR A 75 17.76 -1.56 -28.93
N LYS A 76 17.72 -0.26 -28.67
CA LYS A 76 17.85 0.79 -29.68
C LYS A 76 18.87 1.82 -29.20
N SER A 77 19.93 2.03 -29.99
CA SER A 77 21.04 2.93 -29.62
C SER A 77 21.65 2.63 -28.24
N GLY A 78 21.83 1.34 -27.91
CA GLY A 78 22.38 0.89 -26.63
C GLY A 78 21.46 1.10 -25.42
N LYS A 79 20.16 1.35 -25.65
CA LYS A 79 19.16 1.61 -24.61
C LYS A 79 18.01 0.61 -24.69
N GLY A 80 17.57 0.15 -23.53
CA GLY A 80 16.28 -0.52 -23.33
C GLY A 80 15.23 0.51 -22.90
N TYR A 81 14.13 0.61 -23.64
CA TYR A 81 13.04 1.54 -23.32
C TYR A 81 12.11 0.96 -22.23
N PRO A 82 11.38 1.82 -21.48
CA PRO A 82 10.61 1.38 -20.33
C PRO A 82 9.59 0.27 -20.66
N ILE A 83 9.57 -0.78 -19.83
CA ILE A 83 8.62 -1.91 -19.89
C ILE A 83 7.73 -1.99 -18.63
N GLY A 84 7.69 -0.91 -17.84
CA GLY A 84 7.04 -0.88 -16.53
C GLY A 84 8.00 -1.07 -15.36
N VAL A 85 7.46 -0.88 -14.15
CA VAL A 85 8.18 -1.14 -12.90
C VAL A 85 8.27 -2.65 -12.65
N GLY A 86 9.21 -3.08 -11.80
CA GLY A 86 9.27 -4.48 -11.34
C GLY A 86 7.94 -4.95 -10.76
N TRP A 87 7.68 -6.25 -10.81
CA TRP A 87 6.35 -6.80 -10.48
C TRP A 87 5.86 -6.36 -9.10
N ALA A 88 6.65 -6.57 -8.05
CA ALA A 88 6.28 -6.19 -6.68
C ALA A 88 6.07 -4.67 -6.53
N GLY A 89 6.81 -3.86 -7.30
CA GLY A 89 6.60 -2.42 -7.38
C GLY A 89 5.24 -2.00 -7.91
N GLN A 90 4.54 -2.86 -8.66
CA GLN A 90 3.17 -2.56 -9.12
C GLN A 90 2.13 -2.76 -8.03
N LEU A 91 2.48 -3.45 -6.95
CA LEU A 91 1.54 -3.97 -5.96
C LEU A 91 1.27 -2.96 -4.84
N GLY A 92 0.16 -3.20 -4.12
CA GLY A 92 0.06 -2.85 -2.71
C GLY A 92 0.30 -4.11 -1.92
N GLY A 93 1.57 -4.47 -1.74
CA GLY A 93 1.99 -5.71 -1.11
C GLY A 93 1.47 -5.81 0.32
N VAL A 94 0.89 -6.95 0.69
CA VAL A 94 0.43 -7.27 2.04
C VAL A 94 0.86 -8.68 2.36
N LEU A 95 1.61 -8.82 3.45
CA LEU A 95 1.94 -10.10 4.05
C LEU A 95 1.23 -10.23 5.39
N PHE A 96 0.84 -11.44 5.75
CA PHE A 96 0.29 -11.74 7.07
C PHE A 96 1.36 -12.34 7.98
N GLU A 97 1.75 -11.61 9.02
CA GLU A 97 2.77 -12.05 9.94
C GLU A 97 2.16 -12.74 11.17
N GLY A 98 2.74 -13.88 11.52
CA GLY A 98 2.43 -14.61 12.76
C GLY A 98 3.43 -14.30 13.87
N ARG A 99 3.41 -15.11 14.94
CA ARG A 99 4.33 -14.98 16.08
C ARG A 99 5.75 -15.46 15.76
N THR A 100 5.91 -16.27 14.71
CA THR A 100 7.19 -16.83 14.29
C THR A 100 7.34 -16.74 12.77
N LEU A 101 8.59 -16.79 12.29
CA LEU A 101 8.85 -16.85 10.85
C LEU A 101 8.15 -18.04 10.18
N PHE A 102 8.08 -19.20 10.86
CA PHE A 102 7.35 -20.36 10.35
C PHE A 102 5.86 -20.04 10.15
N GLN A 103 5.21 -19.42 11.13
CA GLN A 103 3.81 -19.02 11.01
C GLN A 103 3.63 -18.01 9.86
N THR A 104 4.49 -16.99 9.77
CA THR A 104 4.47 -16.03 8.67
C THR A 104 4.59 -16.71 7.31
N LEU A 105 5.49 -17.67 7.14
CA LEU A 105 5.60 -18.42 5.88
C LEU A 105 4.33 -19.21 5.58
N MET A 106 3.77 -19.93 6.56
CA MET A 106 2.55 -20.73 6.36
C MET A 106 1.30 -19.89 6.06
N LEU A 107 1.15 -18.74 6.73
CA LEU A 107 0.03 -17.80 6.50
C LEU A 107 0.05 -17.19 5.09
N ASN A 108 1.21 -17.14 4.43
CA ASN A 108 1.36 -16.57 3.09
C ASN A 108 1.59 -17.64 2.00
N THR A 109 1.61 -18.93 2.35
CA THR A 109 1.72 -20.03 1.38
C THR A 109 0.33 -20.50 0.97
N VAL A 110 -0.27 -19.80 0.00
CA VAL A 110 -1.60 -20.11 -0.51
C VAL A 110 -1.55 -21.40 -1.34
N LEU A 111 -2.15 -22.47 -0.83
CA LEU A 111 -2.20 -23.77 -1.52
C LEU A 111 -3.47 -23.92 -2.37
N ARG A 112 -4.52 -23.19 -2.02
CA ARG A 112 -5.81 -23.17 -2.73
C ARG A 112 -6.53 -21.86 -2.47
N THR A 113 -7.38 -21.49 -3.40
CA THR A 113 -8.43 -20.48 -3.22
C THR A 113 -9.76 -21.20 -2.99
N SER A 114 -10.82 -20.43 -2.77
CA SER A 114 -12.18 -20.95 -2.72
C SER A 114 -12.59 -21.68 -4.01
N ASP A 115 -12.06 -21.26 -5.16
CA ASP A 115 -12.54 -21.71 -6.48
C ASP A 115 -11.60 -22.72 -7.15
N SER A 116 -10.32 -22.75 -6.79
CA SER A 116 -9.33 -23.61 -7.45
C SER A 116 -8.10 -23.95 -6.60
N SER A 117 -7.34 -24.96 -7.03
CA SER A 117 -5.97 -25.17 -6.57
C SER A 117 -5.09 -23.99 -6.98
N ALA A 118 -4.18 -23.56 -6.09
CA ALA A 118 -3.12 -22.61 -6.43
C ALA A 118 -1.85 -23.32 -6.95
N LEU A 119 -1.78 -24.64 -6.77
CA LEU A 119 -0.69 -25.47 -7.27
C LEU A 119 -0.89 -25.73 -8.77
N VAL A 120 0.09 -25.32 -9.56
CA VAL A 120 0.13 -25.52 -11.01
C VAL A 120 1.31 -26.45 -11.34
N PRO A 121 1.08 -27.55 -12.08
CA PRO A 121 2.18 -28.36 -12.61
C PRO A 121 3.13 -27.49 -13.45
N ASP A 122 4.44 -27.73 -13.34
CA ASP A 122 5.50 -26.97 -14.03
C ASP A 122 5.66 -25.49 -13.61
N ASP A 123 5.03 -25.07 -12.49
CA ASP A 123 5.35 -23.81 -11.82
C ASP A 123 6.72 -23.93 -11.13
N LEU A 124 7.75 -23.49 -11.84
CA LEU A 124 9.14 -23.55 -11.40
C LEU A 124 9.68 -22.14 -11.17
N PRO A 125 10.40 -21.92 -10.05
CA PRO A 125 11.13 -20.68 -9.84
C PRO A 125 12.28 -20.56 -10.86
N VAL A 126 12.74 -19.34 -11.11
CA VAL A 126 13.75 -19.07 -12.15
C VAL A 126 15.03 -19.92 -12.06
N TRP A 127 15.47 -20.33 -10.86
CA TRP A 127 16.69 -21.14 -10.69
C TRP A 127 16.50 -22.62 -11.04
N GLU A 128 15.26 -23.08 -11.21
CA GLU A 128 14.92 -24.42 -11.70
C GLU A 128 14.57 -24.42 -13.21
N ARG A 129 14.51 -23.24 -13.82
CA ARG A 129 14.30 -23.04 -15.27
C ARG A 129 15.64 -22.95 -16.01
N ALA A 130 15.56 -22.94 -17.35
CA ALA A 130 16.70 -22.55 -18.16
C ALA A 130 17.18 -21.14 -17.76
N HIS A 131 18.50 -20.98 -17.58
CA HIS A 131 19.07 -19.72 -17.13
C HIS A 131 18.70 -18.57 -18.08
N PRO A 132 18.24 -17.41 -17.57
CA PRO A 132 17.81 -16.31 -18.42
C PRO A 132 18.89 -15.87 -19.40
N CYS A 133 18.50 -15.63 -20.65
CA CYS A 133 19.36 -15.01 -21.65
C CYS A 133 19.23 -13.49 -21.61
N VAL A 134 19.97 -12.80 -22.49
CA VAL A 134 19.96 -11.33 -22.59
C VAL A 134 18.61 -10.77 -23.07
N GLY A 135 17.88 -11.54 -23.89
CA GLY A 135 16.59 -11.14 -24.44
C GLY A 135 15.43 -11.46 -23.50
N GLU A 136 14.23 -11.14 -23.98
CA GLU A 136 12.97 -11.59 -23.37
C GLU A 136 12.89 -13.11 -23.34
N ARG A 137 12.28 -13.65 -22.28
CA ARG A 137 11.91 -15.06 -22.20
C ARG A 137 10.96 -15.41 -23.36
N ALA A 138 11.03 -16.64 -23.85
CA ALA A 138 10.25 -17.09 -25.00
C ALA A 138 8.83 -17.53 -24.62
N ASP A 139 8.67 -18.01 -23.38
CA ASP A 139 7.41 -18.44 -22.78
C ASP A 139 6.65 -17.24 -22.21
N GLY A 140 5.33 -17.27 -22.30
CA GLY A 140 4.47 -16.10 -22.08
C GLY A 140 4.29 -15.69 -20.60
N PRO A 141 3.05 -15.54 -20.12
CA PRO A 141 2.80 -15.11 -18.75
C PRO A 141 3.38 -16.08 -17.71
N PRO A 142 3.53 -15.64 -16.43
CA PRO A 142 3.96 -16.51 -15.35
C PRO A 142 3.17 -17.82 -15.30
N ALA A 143 3.87 -18.94 -15.22
CA ALA A 143 3.27 -20.27 -15.16
C ALA A 143 2.49 -20.50 -13.85
N GLY A 144 2.97 -19.90 -12.76
CA GLY A 144 2.35 -19.97 -11.44
C GLY A 144 2.98 -18.98 -10.46
N VAL A 145 2.81 -19.28 -9.18
CA VAL A 145 3.24 -18.44 -8.06
C VAL A 145 4.76 -18.44 -7.93
N ALA A 146 5.42 -19.59 -8.08
CA ALA A 146 6.87 -19.71 -7.96
C ALA A 146 7.59 -18.94 -9.10
N ASP A 147 7.09 -19.05 -10.33
CA ASP A 147 7.58 -18.27 -11.48
C ASP A 147 7.37 -16.76 -11.24
N LEU A 148 6.19 -16.35 -10.76
CA LEU A 148 5.91 -14.92 -10.52
C LEU A 148 6.72 -14.32 -9.36
N LEU A 149 6.83 -15.03 -8.23
CA LEU A 149 7.62 -14.56 -7.07
C LEU A 149 9.12 -14.47 -7.39
N THR A 150 9.57 -15.13 -8.45
CA THR A 150 10.97 -15.10 -8.92
C THR A 150 11.11 -14.44 -10.30
N TRP A 151 10.11 -13.64 -10.69
CA TRP A 151 10.04 -13.03 -12.02
C TRP A 151 11.26 -12.15 -12.31
N GLN A 152 11.81 -12.29 -13.51
CA GLN A 152 13.03 -11.58 -13.92
C GLN A 152 12.68 -10.27 -14.65
N SER A 153 12.11 -9.30 -13.94
CA SER A 153 11.75 -7.99 -14.52
C SER A 153 12.95 -7.22 -15.09
N ARG A 154 14.18 -7.55 -14.68
CA ARG A 154 15.43 -6.94 -15.11
C ARG A 154 16.46 -7.99 -15.52
N ARG A 155 17.44 -7.56 -16.32
CA ARG A 155 18.68 -8.29 -16.55
C ARG A 155 19.80 -7.57 -15.83
N ILE A 156 20.46 -8.27 -14.91
CA ILE A 156 21.45 -7.68 -14.01
C ILE A 156 22.80 -8.36 -14.23
N HIS A 157 23.86 -7.57 -14.34
CA HIS A 157 25.24 -8.07 -14.33
C HIS A 157 26.08 -7.24 -13.37
N ILE A 158 26.62 -7.89 -12.36
CA ILE A 158 27.44 -7.27 -11.32
C ILE A 158 28.92 -7.42 -11.65
N LYS A 159 29.67 -6.31 -11.57
CA LYS A 159 31.12 -6.31 -11.56
C LYS A 159 31.63 -6.45 -10.13
N TYR A 160 32.44 -7.48 -9.90
CA TYR A 160 33.09 -7.73 -8.62
C TYR A 160 34.59 -7.40 -8.66
N GLU A 161 35.09 -6.89 -7.54
CA GLU A 161 36.51 -6.73 -7.24
C GLU A 161 36.81 -7.45 -5.92
N GLY A 162 37.39 -8.66 -6.01
CA GLY A 162 37.54 -9.55 -4.87
C GLY A 162 36.19 -9.93 -4.26
N ARG A 163 35.95 -9.53 -3.01
CA ARG A 163 34.72 -9.85 -2.26
C ARG A 163 33.65 -8.75 -2.31
N PHE A 164 33.85 -7.74 -3.15
CA PHE A 164 32.99 -6.57 -3.20
C PHE A 164 32.38 -6.40 -4.59
N ALA A 165 31.10 -6.06 -4.64
CA ALA A 165 30.47 -5.54 -5.85
C ALA A 165 30.79 -4.05 -5.97
N VAL A 166 31.27 -3.62 -7.13
CA VAL A 166 31.72 -2.23 -7.38
C VAL A 166 30.99 -1.57 -8.54
N GLY A 167 30.36 -2.35 -9.41
CA GLY A 167 29.61 -1.83 -10.54
C GLY A 167 28.50 -2.77 -10.97
N VAL A 168 27.58 -2.24 -11.76
CA VAL A 168 26.39 -2.96 -12.22
C VAL A 168 25.97 -2.51 -13.61
N ILE A 169 25.43 -3.44 -14.39
CA ILE A 169 24.59 -3.17 -15.54
C ILE A 169 23.17 -3.63 -15.19
N VAL A 170 22.19 -2.75 -15.37
CA VAL A 170 20.77 -3.05 -15.27
C VAL A 170 20.13 -2.79 -16.64
N GLY A 171 19.57 -3.85 -17.22
CA GLY A 171 18.80 -3.86 -18.46
C GLY A 171 17.34 -4.24 -18.25
N ILE A 172 16.53 -4.09 -19.29
CA ILE A 172 15.14 -4.54 -19.28
C ILE A 172 15.10 -6.08 -19.29
N GLY A 173 14.20 -6.67 -18.51
CA GLY A 173 13.98 -8.11 -18.46
C GLY A 173 12.68 -8.49 -19.15
N ASP A 174 11.87 -9.27 -18.44
CA ASP A 174 10.61 -9.81 -18.95
C ASP A 174 9.44 -8.90 -18.54
N PRO A 175 8.63 -8.42 -19.50
CA PRO A 175 7.43 -7.64 -19.20
C PRO A 175 6.38 -8.56 -18.57
N VAL A 176 5.59 -8.00 -17.64
CA VAL A 176 4.44 -8.68 -17.06
C VAL A 176 3.25 -7.74 -17.09
N ASP A 177 2.10 -8.25 -17.54
CA ASP A 177 0.87 -7.48 -17.57
C ASP A 177 0.46 -7.03 -16.17
N SER A 178 0.17 -5.74 -16.03
CA SER A 178 -0.23 -5.12 -14.76
C SER A 178 -1.68 -5.41 -14.36
N HIS A 179 -2.34 -6.40 -14.97
CA HIS A 179 -3.76 -6.66 -14.80
C HIS A 179 -4.09 -8.15 -14.85
N ASN A 180 -5.20 -8.51 -14.22
CA ASN A 180 -5.77 -9.86 -14.23
C ASN A 180 -4.78 -10.98 -13.84
N ARG A 181 -3.95 -10.78 -12.79
CA ARG A 181 -3.01 -11.80 -12.25
C ARG A 181 -3.44 -12.40 -10.90
N GLN A 182 -4.71 -12.29 -10.53
CA GLN A 182 -5.25 -12.77 -9.25
C GLN A 182 -5.04 -14.28 -9.03
N SER A 183 -4.88 -15.06 -10.09
CA SER A 183 -4.66 -16.51 -10.01
C SER A 183 -3.24 -16.90 -9.57
N VAL A 184 -2.29 -15.97 -9.62
CA VAL A 184 -0.86 -16.20 -9.32
C VAL A 184 -0.27 -15.18 -8.35
N GLU A 185 -0.98 -14.09 -8.07
CA GLU A 185 -0.59 -13.06 -7.11
C GLU A 185 -1.65 -12.92 -6.01
N PHE A 186 -1.27 -13.27 -4.79
CA PHE A 186 -2.16 -13.35 -3.65
C PHE A 186 -1.91 -12.29 -2.57
N MET A 187 -0.83 -11.52 -2.68
CA MET A 187 -0.36 -10.56 -1.68
C MET A 187 -0.75 -9.12 -2.02
N THR A 188 -1.75 -8.88 -2.87
CA THR A 188 -2.24 -7.53 -3.17
C THR A 188 -3.76 -7.48 -3.24
N ARG A 189 -4.32 -6.33 -2.90
CA ARG A 189 -5.70 -5.99 -3.27
C ARG A 189 -5.82 -5.71 -4.76
N TRP A 190 -7.01 -5.92 -5.30
CA TRP A 190 -7.32 -5.64 -6.70
C TRP A 190 -8.47 -4.64 -6.82
N ARG A 191 -8.30 -3.62 -7.67
CA ARG A 191 -9.36 -2.68 -8.01
C ARG A 191 -9.94 -2.98 -9.38
N TYR A 192 -11.26 -2.98 -9.49
CA TYR A 192 -11.92 -3.05 -10.78
C TYR A 192 -11.75 -1.72 -11.54
N SER A 193 -11.55 -1.79 -12.85
CA SER A 193 -11.41 -0.59 -13.69
C SER A 193 -12.49 -0.53 -14.78
N ASP A 194 -13.58 0.21 -14.53
CA ASP A 194 -14.67 0.46 -15.50
C ASP A 194 -14.14 0.90 -16.89
N VAL A 195 -13.18 1.81 -16.93
CA VAL A 195 -12.64 2.38 -18.19
C VAL A 195 -11.93 1.30 -19.02
N GLN A 196 -10.99 0.58 -18.42
CA GLN A 196 -10.25 -0.49 -19.10
C GLN A 196 -11.15 -1.66 -19.45
N SER A 197 -12.10 -2.01 -18.58
CA SER A 197 -13.04 -3.10 -18.88
C SER A 197 -13.90 -2.79 -20.10
N LYS A 198 -14.41 -1.57 -20.22
CA LYS A 198 -15.15 -1.12 -21.42
C LYS A 198 -14.26 -1.09 -22.67
N LYS A 199 -13.02 -0.64 -22.53
CA LYS A 199 -12.06 -0.55 -23.65
C LYS A 199 -11.75 -1.92 -24.26
N PHE A 200 -11.60 -2.94 -23.43
CA PHE A 200 -11.19 -4.29 -23.86
C PHE A 200 -12.32 -5.31 -23.93
N GLY A 201 -13.54 -4.94 -23.51
CA GLY A 201 -14.72 -5.81 -23.60
C GLY A 201 -14.77 -6.92 -22.54
N GLU A 202 -13.90 -6.89 -21.54
CA GLU A 202 -13.80 -7.89 -20.49
C GLU A 202 -13.42 -7.27 -19.14
N PRO A 203 -13.77 -7.86 -17.99
CA PRO A 203 -13.37 -7.37 -16.67
C PRO A 203 -11.84 -7.18 -16.54
N ARG A 204 -11.43 -5.96 -16.16
CA ARG A 204 -10.04 -5.61 -15.88
C ARG A 204 -9.85 -5.20 -14.43
N TYR A 205 -8.98 -5.93 -13.76
CA TYR A 205 -8.55 -5.69 -12.40
C TYR A 205 -7.07 -5.34 -12.35
N PHE A 206 -6.73 -4.34 -11.54
CA PHE A 206 -5.35 -3.88 -11.36
C PHE A 206 -4.98 -3.97 -9.88
N PRO A 207 -3.70 -4.17 -9.53
CA PRO A 207 -3.27 -4.06 -8.14
C PRO A 207 -3.64 -2.69 -7.56
N LYS A 208 -4.05 -2.66 -6.30
CA LYS A 208 -4.43 -1.47 -5.55
C LYS A 208 -3.34 -1.15 -4.52
N SER A 209 -2.42 -0.29 -4.92
CA SER A 209 -1.30 0.15 -4.08
C SER A 209 -1.74 0.98 -2.86
N PHE A 210 -0.82 1.16 -1.91
CA PHE A 210 -1.02 1.99 -0.72
C PHE A 210 -0.55 3.42 -0.97
N SER A 211 -1.16 4.37 -0.26
CA SER A 211 -0.75 5.78 -0.31
C SER A 211 0.09 6.09 0.93
N PRO A 212 1.27 6.72 0.77
CA PRO A 212 2.11 7.15 1.90
C PRO A 212 1.39 8.09 2.88
N ASP A 213 0.41 8.86 2.39
CA ASP A 213 -0.36 9.83 3.19
C ASP A 213 -1.59 9.22 3.89
N ARG A 214 -1.76 7.90 3.83
CA ARG A 214 -2.92 7.19 4.39
C ARG A 214 -2.50 5.96 5.17
N GLY A 215 -2.64 6.04 6.50
CA GLY A 215 -2.45 4.88 7.38
C GLY A 215 -3.29 3.67 6.98
N LEU A 216 -2.72 2.48 7.14
CA LEU A 216 -3.26 1.20 6.68
C LEU A 216 -4.66 0.94 7.21
N TRP A 217 -4.92 1.32 8.47
CA TRP A 217 -6.21 1.10 9.15
C TRP A 217 -7.39 1.74 8.42
N ARG A 218 -7.15 2.86 7.73
CA ARG A 218 -8.18 3.56 6.96
C ARG A 218 -8.64 2.77 5.74
N GLY A 219 -7.97 1.67 5.38
CA GLY A 219 -8.33 0.78 4.29
C GLY A 219 -8.50 -0.67 4.73
N VAL A 220 -8.68 -0.93 6.03
CA VAL A 220 -8.69 -2.28 6.61
C VAL A 220 -9.77 -3.16 6.02
N GLU A 221 -10.96 -2.62 5.70
CA GLU A 221 -12.06 -3.39 5.12
C GLU A 221 -11.64 -4.17 3.86
N GLY A 222 -10.89 -3.52 2.97
CA GLY A 222 -10.40 -4.15 1.74
C GLY A 222 -9.26 -5.15 1.95
N LEU A 223 -8.73 -5.28 3.17
CA LEU A 223 -7.82 -6.36 3.56
C LEU A 223 -8.59 -7.58 4.10
N LEU A 224 -9.80 -7.37 4.62
CA LEU A 224 -10.58 -8.41 5.28
C LEU A 224 -11.42 -9.23 4.30
N ALA A 225 -11.98 -8.58 3.26
CA ALA A 225 -12.78 -9.22 2.23
C ALA A 225 -12.95 -8.34 0.98
N ASP A 226 -13.54 -8.91 -0.07
CA ASP A 226 -13.97 -8.15 -1.25
C ASP A 226 -14.95 -7.03 -0.87
N THR A 227 -14.78 -5.87 -1.49
CA THR A 227 -15.56 -4.65 -1.19
C THR A 227 -16.18 -4.10 -2.45
N ALA A 228 -17.41 -3.55 -2.38
CA ALA A 228 -18.01 -2.85 -3.52
C ALA A 228 -17.95 -1.33 -3.29
N PRO A 229 -17.50 -0.53 -4.26
CA PRO A 229 -17.46 0.93 -4.10
C PRO A 229 -18.86 1.55 -3.99
N ALA A 230 -19.87 0.89 -4.56
CA ALA A 230 -21.28 1.23 -4.43
C ALA A 230 -22.17 0.01 -4.72
N PRO A 231 -23.45 0.02 -4.27
CA PRO A 231 -24.41 -1.03 -4.62
C PRO A 231 -24.51 -1.23 -6.14
N GLY A 232 -24.46 -2.49 -6.58
CA GLY A 232 -24.55 -2.85 -8.01
C GLY A 232 -23.28 -2.57 -8.83
N LYS A 233 -22.19 -2.10 -8.22
CA LYS A 233 -20.88 -1.98 -8.87
C LYS A 233 -20.06 -3.26 -8.73
N PRO A 234 -19.17 -3.57 -9.70
CA PRO A 234 -18.19 -4.63 -9.54
C PRO A 234 -17.36 -4.44 -8.27
N LYS A 235 -17.04 -5.55 -7.60
CA LYS A 235 -16.28 -5.54 -6.37
C LYS A 235 -14.81 -5.26 -6.65
N ASP A 236 -14.15 -4.51 -5.78
CA ASP A 236 -12.72 -4.61 -5.54
C ASP A 236 -12.46 -5.92 -4.75
N LEU A 237 -11.34 -6.57 -5.03
CA LEU A 237 -11.01 -7.86 -4.42
C LEU A 237 -9.98 -7.69 -3.32
N ALA A 238 -10.15 -8.42 -2.22
CA ALA A 238 -9.14 -8.55 -1.18
C ALA A 238 -7.90 -9.31 -1.69
N PRO A 239 -6.77 -9.27 -0.95
CA PRO A 239 -5.66 -10.17 -1.25
C PRO A 239 -6.10 -11.63 -1.17
N GLY A 240 -5.64 -12.47 -2.11
CA GLY A 240 -5.91 -13.90 -2.09
C GLY A 240 -5.41 -14.61 -0.82
N THR A 241 -4.40 -14.05 -0.15
CA THR A 241 -3.97 -14.49 1.18
C THR A 241 -5.06 -14.32 2.24
N SER A 242 -6.01 -13.39 2.06
CA SER A 242 -7.15 -13.19 2.98
C SER A 242 -8.20 -14.28 2.82
N ASP A 243 -8.47 -14.70 1.57
CA ASP A 243 -9.31 -15.89 1.27
C ASP A 243 -8.64 -17.16 1.82
N TRP A 244 -7.31 -17.24 1.75
CA TRP A 244 -6.55 -18.33 2.37
C TRP A 244 -6.71 -18.37 3.90
N LEU A 245 -6.66 -17.23 4.59
CA LEU A 245 -6.94 -17.18 6.03
C LEU A 245 -8.37 -17.60 6.36
N ASP A 246 -9.36 -17.21 5.54
CA ASP A 246 -10.76 -17.64 5.69
C ASP A 246 -10.89 -19.16 5.54
N ILE A 247 -10.22 -19.76 4.55
CA ILE A 247 -10.16 -21.22 4.36
C ILE A 247 -9.53 -21.92 5.56
N LEU A 248 -8.41 -21.40 6.08
CA LEU A 248 -7.74 -21.96 7.25
C LEU A 248 -8.60 -21.86 8.52
N LEU A 249 -9.35 -20.77 8.68
CA LEU A 249 -10.32 -20.59 9.77
C LEU A 249 -11.49 -21.57 9.63
N TYR A 250 -12.07 -21.70 8.44
CA TYR A 250 -13.18 -22.61 8.16
C TYR A 250 -12.83 -24.08 8.44
N HIS A 251 -11.59 -24.47 8.15
CA HIS A 251 -11.07 -25.81 8.42
C HIS A 251 -10.51 -26.00 9.84
N GLU A 252 -10.73 -25.03 10.74
CA GLU A 252 -10.29 -25.07 12.14
C GLU A 252 -8.76 -25.24 12.32
N ILE A 253 -7.97 -24.87 11.30
CA ILE A 253 -6.50 -24.85 11.37
C ILE A 253 -6.04 -23.61 12.16
N LEU A 254 -6.78 -22.51 12.02
CA LEU A 254 -6.62 -21.28 12.79
C LEU A 254 -7.80 -21.09 13.74
N ASN A 255 -7.55 -20.49 14.92
CA ASN A 255 -8.61 -20.08 15.82
C ASN A 255 -8.99 -18.62 15.55
N GLY A 256 -10.28 -18.27 15.58
CA GLY A 256 -10.72 -16.89 15.38
C GLY A 256 -10.14 -15.88 16.40
N ALA A 257 -9.77 -16.35 17.60
CA ALA A 257 -9.10 -15.55 18.63
C ALA A 257 -7.61 -15.31 18.35
N ASP A 258 -6.99 -16.06 17.44
CA ASP A 258 -5.60 -15.86 17.07
C ASP A 258 -5.42 -14.47 16.45
N SER A 259 -4.29 -13.84 16.75
CA SER A 259 -3.91 -12.56 16.16
C SER A 259 -3.00 -12.77 14.95
N VAL A 260 -3.20 -11.94 13.93
CA VAL A 260 -2.37 -11.85 12.75
C VAL A 260 -2.04 -10.39 12.48
N ARG A 261 -0.84 -10.14 11.94
CA ARG A 261 -0.39 -8.80 11.61
C ARG A 261 -0.29 -8.60 10.09
N PRO A 262 -1.32 -8.09 9.42
CA PRO A 262 -1.15 -7.56 8.07
C PRO A 262 -0.08 -6.47 8.06
N HIS A 263 0.93 -6.69 7.24
CA HIS A 263 2.07 -5.82 7.02
C HIS A 263 2.07 -5.38 5.56
N ALA A 264 1.80 -4.10 5.33
CA ALA A 264 1.71 -3.47 4.03
C ALA A 264 3.05 -2.88 3.60
N PHE A 265 3.46 -3.21 2.38
CA PHE A 265 4.65 -2.68 1.72
C PHE A 265 4.31 -2.18 0.32
N ALA A 266 4.75 -0.98 -0.02
CA ALA A 266 4.64 -0.46 -1.37
C ALA A 266 5.71 0.60 -1.63
N LEU A 267 5.99 0.84 -2.91
CA LEU A 267 6.74 2.01 -3.34
C LEU A 267 5.82 2.94 -4.14
N GLU A 268 5.86 4.22 -3.81
CA GLU A 268 5.28 5.25 -4.65
C GLU A 268 6.30 5.64 -5.71
N TYR A 269 5.94 5.47 -6.98
CA TYR A 269 6.75 5.97 -8.09
C TYR A 269 6.17 7.26 -8.66
N ILE A 270 7.01 8.28 -8.75
CA ILE A 270 6.68 9.59 -9.31
C ILE A 270 7.35 9.76 -10.67
N THR A 271 7.03 10.87 -11.36
CA THR A 271 7.67 11.23 -12.65
C THR A 271 7.52 10.10 -13.68
N GLN A 272 6.29 9.73 -14.04
CA GLN A 272 6.00 8.62 -14.97
C GLN A 272 6.64 7.28 -14.55
N SER A 273 6.60 7.02 -13.25
CA SER A 273 7.17 5.83 -12.63
C SER A 273 8.70 5.67 -12.80
N SER A 274 9.43 6.76 -13.05
CA SER A 274 10.89 6.73 -13.27
C SER A 274 11.72 7.09 -12.03
N VAL A 275 11.08 7.50 -10.94
CA VAL A 275 11.71 7.86 -9.67
C VAL A 275 10.90 7.29 -8.52
N ILE A 276 11.55 6.75 -7.50
CA ILE A 276 10.90 6.36 -6.25
C ILE A 276 10.71 7.64 -5.42
N GLY A 277 9.46 7.98 -5.10
CA GLY A 277 9.09 9.16 -4.32
C GLY A 277 9.00 8.87 -2.83
N ALA A 278 8.38 7.74 -2.47
CA ALA A 278 8.18 7.33 -1.09
C ALA A 278 8.06 5.80 -0.98
N ALA A 279 8.20 5.31 0.25
CA ALA A 279 7.92 3.92 0.61
C ALA A 279 6.79 3.86 1.64
N VAL A 280 5.96 2.83 1.55
CA VAL A 280 4.98 2.46 2.56
C VAL A 280 5.51 1.23 3.28
N ASP A 281 5.52 1.32 4.61
CA ASP A 281 5.79 0.25 5.57
C ASP A 281 4.83 0.53 6.75
N ASP A 282 3.72 -0.20 6.82
CA ASP A 282 2.69 -0.02 7.85
C ASP A 282 2.08 -1.38 8.22
N GLN A 283 1.67 -1.53 9.47
CA GLN A 283 1.20 -2.78 10.03
C GLN A 283 0.01 -2.60 10.96
N LEU A 284 -0.91 -3.56 10.97
CA LEU A 284 -2.03 -3.61 11.91
C LEU A 284 -2.08 -4.96 12.60
N ASN A 285 -2.44 -4.98 13.87
CA ASN A 285 -2.77 -6.21 14.56
C ASN A 285 -4.27 -6.43 14.47
N LEU A 286 -4.69 -7.60 13.98
CA LEU A 286 -6.08 -7.97 13.80
C LEU A 286 -6.32 -9.37 14.36
N ARG A 287 -7.54 -9.64 14.81
CA ARG A 287 -7.98 -11.01 15.08
C ARG A 287 -8.38 -11.71 13.79
N ILE A 288 -8.10 -13.01 13.71
CA ILE A 288 -8.46 -13.82 12.53
C ILE A 288 -9.97 -13.88 12.31
N ALA A 289 -10.77 -13.77 13.38
CA ALA A 289 -12.23 -13.68 13.31
C ALA A 289 -12.78 -12.49 12.50
N LEU A 290 -11.96 -11.48 12.19
CA LEU A 290 -12.36 -10.34 11.35
C LEU A 290 -12.29 -10.66 9.85
N PHE A 291 -11.57 -11.71 9.46
CA PHE A 291 -11.38 -12.11 8.07
C PHE A 291 -12.56 -12.95 7.58
N GLY A 292 -12.70 -13.00 6.26
CA GLY A 292 -13.64 -13.90 5.62
C GLY A 292 -15.04 -13.35 5.42
N ARG A 293 -15.89 -14.16 4.79
CA ARG A 293 -17.23 -13.72 4.33
C ARG A 293 -18.25 -13.61 5.46
N THR A 294 -18.04 -14.38 6.54
CA THR A 294 -18.94 -14.51 7.69
C THR A 294 -18.47 -13.71 8.92
N GLY A 295 -17.32 -13.04 8.86
CA GLY A 295 -16.78 -12.26 9.97
C GLY A 295 -17.68 -11.07 10.33
N GLU A 296 -18.54 -11.22 11.34
CA GLU A 296 -19.47 -10.17 11.78
C GLU A 296 -18.73 -8.90 12.20
N GLY A 297 -17.55 -9.03 12.83
CA GLY A 297 -16.69 -7.91 13.23
C GLY A 297 -16.17 -7.05 12.07
N ARG A 298 -16.17 -7.55 10.82
CA ARG A 298 -15.72 -6.79 9.64
C ARG A 298 -16.55 -5.53 9.43
N GLN A 299 -17.87 -5.63 9.57
CA GLN A 299 -18.76 -4.49 9.36
C GLN A 299 -18.50 -3.41 10.41
N TYR A 300 -18.25 -3.79 11.65
CA TYR A 300 -17.87 -2.87 12.73
C TYR A 300 -16.53 -2.18 12.47
N ALA A 301 -15.53 -2.88 11.92
CA ALA A 301 -14.28 -2.26 11.51
C ALA A 301 -14.50 -1.21 10.40
N ALA A 302 -15.34 -1.52 9.40
CA ALA A 302 -15.70 -0.59 8.33
C ALA A 302 -16.47 0.64 8.87
N ASP A 303 -17.45 0.43 9.75
CA ASP A 303 -18.23 1.50 10.37
C ASP A 303 -17.37 2.39 11.29
N ALA A 304 -16.41 1.81 12.01
CA ALA A 304 -15.46 2.56 12.81
C ALA A 304 -14.56 3.46 11.94
N VAL A 305 -14.06 2.97 10.80
CA VAL A 305 -13.30 3.78 9.83
C VAL A 305 -14.17 4.91 9.26
N LYS A 306 -15.42 4.59 8.89
CA LYS A 306 -16.38 5.58 8.37
C LYS A 306 -16.68 6.68 9.39
N ALA A 307 -16.89 6.30 10.65
CA ALA A 307 -17.08 7.23 11.77
C ALA A 307 -15.86 8.16 11.92
N ALA A 308 -14.64 7.62 11.82
CA ALA A 308 -13.41 8.40 11.86
C ALA A 308 -13.30 9.38 10.69
N ASP A 309 -13.55 8.93 9.45
CA ASP A 309 -13.48 9.76 8.25
C ASP A 309 -14.50 10.92 8.32
N LEU A 310 -15.72 10.66 8.80
CA LEU A 310 -16.76 11.69 8.99
C LEU A 310 -16.40 12.69 10.10
N ALA A 311 -15.85 12.21 11.23
CA ALA A 311 -15.43 13.07 12.33
C ALA A 311 -14.26 13.99 11.92
N VAL A 312 -13.27 13.46 11.19
CA VAL A 312 -12.19 14.28 10.62
C VAL A 312 -12.72 15.23 9.56
N ALA A 313 -13.68 14.82 8.73
CA ALA A 313 -14.32 15.72 7.77
C ALA A 313 -14.97 16.93 8.47
N ALA A 314 -15.60 16.75 9.63
CA ALA A 314 -16.14 17.86 10.42
C ALA A 314 -15.05 18.86 10.85
N VAL A 315 -13.89 18.38 11.30
CA VAL A 315 -12.72 19.22 11.65
C VAL A 315 -12.16 19.94 10.44
N VAL A 316 -12.07 19.27 9.29
CA VAL A 316 -11.62 19.87 8.03
C VAL A 316 -12.54 21.00 7.60
N GLN A 317 -13.86 20.78 7.68
CA GLN A 317 -14.82 21.82 7.36
C GLN A 317 -14.70 23.01 8.32
N LEU A 318 -14.60 22.76 9.62
CA LEU A 318 -14.37 23.80 10.62
C LEU A 318 -13.14 24.65 10.27
N ALA A 319 -11.99 24.03 10.02
CA ALA A 319 -10.76 24.76 9.69
C ALA A 319 -10.89 25.62 8.43
N GLY A 320 -11.57 25.11 7.39
CA GLY A 320 -11.84 25.86 6.18
C GLY A 320 -12.76 27.06 6.42
N THR A 321 -13.86 26.86 7.14
CA THR A 321 -14.82 27.93 7.45
C THR A 321 -14.20 29.01 8.34
N LEU A 322 -13.39 28.64 9.33
CA LEU A 322 -12.69 29.62 10.17
C LEU A 322 -11.68 30.46 9.35
N ALA A 323 -10.97 29.83 8.41
CA ALA A 323 -10.04 30.55 7.53
C ALA A 323 -10.78 31.52 6.60
N GLU A 324 -11.90 31.08 6.00
CA GLU A 324 -12.75 31.91 5.16
C GLU A 324 -13.37 33.08 5.95
N ALA A 325 -13.84 32.84 7.18
CA ALA A 325 -14.36 33.87 8.08
C ALA A 325 -13.28 34.90 8.45
N ALA A 326 -12.02 34.49 8.58
CA ALA A 326 -10.88 35.39 8.77
C ALA A 326 -10.46 36.14 7.48
N GLY A 327 -11.03 35.81 6.32
CA GLY A 327 -10.66 36.37 5.02
C GLY A 327 -9.48 35.68 4.32
N GLY A 328 -9.07 34.51 4.79
CA GLY A 328 -8.00 33.69 4.21
C GLY A 328 -8.50 32.64 3.22
N LYS A 329 -7.56 31.86 2.68
CA LYS A 329 -7.86 30.69 1.83
C LYS A 329 -8.02 29.43 2.68
N ALA A 330 -8.99 28.59 2.34
CA ALA A 330 -9.31 27.38 3.11
C ALA A 330 -8.38 26.19 2.87
N ASP A 331 -7.73 26.07 1.69
CA ASP A 331 -7.07 24.82 1.26
C ASP A 331 -5.92 24.37 2.18
N GLY A 332 -5.08 25.31 2.60
CA GLY A 332 -3.98 25.04 3.54
C GLY A 332 -4.51 24.56 4.90
N PRO A 333 -5.34 25.36 5.59
CA PRO A 333 -5.96 24.97 6.85
C PRO A 333 -6.73 23.64 6.80
N ARG A 334 -7.47 23.37 5.71
CA ARG A 334 -8.17 22.09 5.49
C ARG A 334 -7.19 20.92 5.43
N THR A 335 -6.09 21.06 4.68
CA THR A 335 -5.05 20.03 4.57
C THR A 335 -4.39 19.76 5.92
N THR A 336 -3.98 20.80 6.64
CA THR A 336 -3.37 20.68 7.98
C THR A 336 -4.33 20.04 8.98
N ALA A 337 -5.59 20.46 9.00
CA ALA A 337 -6.61 19.92 9.90
C ALA A 337 -6.91 18.44 9.61
N ARG A 338 -6.91 18.05 8.33
CA ARG A 338 -7.06 16.65 7.92
C ARG A 338 -5.93 15.78 8.44
N ALA A 339 -4.69 16.21 8.21
CA ALA A 339 -3.49 15.50 8.67
C ALA A 339 -3.49 15.37 10.20
N ARG A 340 -3.77 16.47 10.92
CA ARG A 340 -3.88 16.48 12.39
C ARG A 340 -4.96 15.52 12.91
N GLY A 341 -6.14 15.52 12.27
CA GLY A 341 -7.26 14.66 12.67
C GLY A 341 -6.92 13.18 12.54
N PHE A 342 -6.42 12.74 11.39
CA PHE A 342 -6.04 11.33 11.20
C PHE A 342 -4.83 10.93 12.04
N PHE A 343 -3.84 11.81 12.20
CA PHE A 343 -2.69 11.55 13.07
C PHE A 343 -3.13 11.31 14.53
N ALA A 344 -4.05 12.14 15.04
CA ALA A 344 -4.54 12.00 16.41
C ALA A 344 -5.42 10.75 16.63
N LEU A 345 -6.10 10.26 15.59
CA LEU A 345 -6.93 9.05 15.66
C LEU A 345 -6.16 7.75 15.36
N ASP A 346 -4.95 7.82 14.81
CA ASP A 346 -4.20 6.66 14.35
C ASP A 346 -3.92 5.65 15.46
N GLN A 347 -3.24 6.08 16.53
CA GLN A 347 -2.92 5.19 17.65
C GLN A 347 -4.18 4.67 18.39
N PRO A 348 -5.17 5.52 18.73
CA PRO A 348 -6.42 5.04 19.32
C PRO A 348 -7.14 3.98 18.47
N PHE A 349 -7.21 4.18 17.14
CA PHE A 349 -7.85 3.20 16.26
C PHE A 349 -7.08 1.88 16.24
N ARG A 350 -5.75 1.91 16.16
CA ARG A 350 -4.91 0.71 16.15
C ARG A 350 -5.05 -0.11 17.44
N GLN A 351 -5.17 0.57 18.58
CA GLN A 351 -5.43 -0.08 19.87
C GLN A 351 -6.82 -0.70 19.88
N TRP A 352 -7.83 0.06 19.45
CA TRP A 352 -9.20 -0.42 19.37
C TRP A 352 -9.32 -1.67 18.48
N ILE A 353 -8.86 -1.61 17.22
CA ILE A 353 -9.09 -2.70 16.27
C ILE A 353 -8.37 -4.01 16.63
N ALA A 354 -7.27 -3.95 17.38
CA ALA A 354 -6.54 -5.13 17.83
C ALA A 354 -7.38 -6.05 18.74
N ASP A 355 -8.30 -5.46 19.51
CA ASP A 355 -9.16 -6.17 20.45
C ASP A 355 -10.60 -6.38 19.92
N LEU A 356 -10.91 -5.89 18.71
CA LEU A 356 -12.20 -6.11 18.07
C LEU A 356 -12.45 -7.62 17.87
N GLY A 357 -13.56 -8.12 18.43
CA GLY A 357 -13.91 -9.54 18.41
C GLY A 357 -13.44 -10.34 19.63
N ALA A 358 -12.88 -9.70 20.66
CA ALA A 358 -12.49 -10.36 21.90
C ALA A 358 -13.66 -10.82 22.79
N SER A 359 -14.68 -9.98 22.93
CA SER A 359 -15.79 -10.15 23.86
C SER A 359 -17.08 -10.66 23.20
N GLY A 360 -17.15 -10.66 21.86
CA GLY A 360 -18.36 -10.95 21.09
C GLY A 360 -19.41 -9.82 21.06
N ASP A 361 -19.27 -8.80 21.91
CA ASP A 361 -20.14 -7.62 21.93
C ASP A 361 -19.54 -6.50 21.06
N TYR A 362 -19.86 -6.56 19.77
CA TYR A 362 -19.33 -5.62 18.78
C TYR A 362 -19.95 -4.22 18.88
N ASP A 363 -21.22 -4.12 19.28
CA ASP A 363 -21.93 -2.84 19.45
C ASP A 363 -21.30 -2.01 20.57
N ALA A 364 -21.12 -2.60 21.77
CA ALA A 364 -20.48 -1.90 22.88
C ALA A 364 -19.04 -1.45 22.54
N TYR A 365 -18.36 -2.25 21.71
CA TYR A 365 -17.01 -1.95 21.26
C TYR A 365 -16.96 -0.81 20.25
N LEU A 366 -17.93 -0.74 19.31
CA LEU A 366 -18.09 0.40 18.41
C LEU A 366 -18.49 1.68 19.15
N ASP A 367 -19.34 1.57 20.18
CA ASP A 367 -19.70 2.69 21.05
C ASP A 367 -18.49 3.28 21.77
N HIS A 368 -17.63 2.40 22.29
CA HIS A 368 -16.36 2.80 22.89
C HIS A 368 -15.47 3.55 21.90
N TRP A 369 -15.33 3.05 20.66
CA TRP A 369 -14.60 3.76 19.61
C TRP A 369 -15.18 5.14 19.32
N GLN A 370 -16.50 5.25 19.17
CA GLN A 370 -17.12 6.55 18.87
C GLN A 370 -16.93 7.55 20.02
N ARG A 371 -16.96 7.11 21.28
CA ARG A 371 -16.65 7.96 22.44
C ARG A 371 -15.20 8.45 22.43
N GLU A 372 -14.25 7.57 22.12
CA GLU A 372 -12.83 7.93 22.02
C GLU A 372 -12.58 8.90 20.85
N ALA A 373 -13.14 8.61 19.67
CA ALA A 373 -13.08 9.50 18.53
C ALA A 373 -13.71 10.87 18.84
N ARG A 374 -14.85 10.91 19.55
CA ARG A 374 -15.47 12.16 20.02
C ARG A 374 -14.49 12.92 20.90
N PHE A 375 -13.88 12.28 21.89
CA PHE A 375 -12.95 12.93 22.81
C PHE A 375 -11.79 13.59 22.05
N VAL A 376 -11.12 12.84 21.17
CA VAL A 376 -9.97 13.32 20.37
C VAL A 376 -10.37 14.47 19.45
N VAL A 377 -11.42 14.27 18.66
CA VAL A 377 -11.84 15.23 17.61
C VAL A 377 -12.42 16.51 18.23
N SER A 378 -13.16 16.39 19.33
CA SER A 378 -13.69 17.54 20.08
C SER A 378 -12.56 18.44 20.59
N LYS A 379 -11.45 17.86 21.06
CA LYS A 379 -10.29 18.63 21.53
C LYS A 379 -9.70 19.46 20.39
N ILE A 380 -9.47 18.85 19.23
CA ILE A 380 -8.95 19.56 18.04
C ILE A 380 -9.90 20.68 17.62
N GLY A 381 -11.22 20.40 17.61
CA GLY A 381 -12.22 21.40 17.25
C GLY A 381 -12.22 22.62 18.16
N ARG A 382 -12.16 22.41 19.49
CA ARG A 382 -12.07 23.51 20.47
C ARG A 382 -10.81 24.33 20.27
N GLU A 383 -9.67 23.68 20.11
CA GLU A 383 -8.39 24.37 19.88
C GLU A 383 -8.42 25.23 18.61
N LEU A 384 -9.04 24.75 17.52
CA LEU A 384 -9.22 25.55 16.29
C LEU A 384 -10.13 26.76 16.50
N ILE A 385 -11.22 26.60 17.26
CA ILE A 385 -12.16 27.69 17.57
C ILE A 385 -11.49 28.76 18.43
N GLU A 386 -10.74 28.35 19.46
CA GLU A 386 -10.01 29.26 20.35
C GLU A 386 -8.93 30.05 19.60
N GLN A 387 -8.30 29.42 18.59
CA GLN A 387 -7.21 30.00 17.80
C GLN A 387 -7.68 30.76 16.55
N SER A 388 -8.99 30.87 16.29
CA SER A 388 -9.51 31.47 15.04
C SER A 388 -9.23 32.98 14.89
N GLY A 389 -8.93 33.66 16.00
CA GLY A 389 -8.58 35.07 16.04
C GLY A 389 -9.76 36.02 15.86
N ALA A 390 -9.59 37.29 16.26
CA ALA A 390 -10.69 38.26 16.33
C ALA A 390 -11.40 38.52 14.98
N SER A 391 -10.70 38.40 13.85
CA SER A 391 -11.29 38.56 12.51
C SER A 391 -12.33 37.50 12.20
N ALA A 392 -12.06 36.22 12.53
CA ALA A 392 -13.02 35.14 12.33
C ALA A 392 -14.22 35.24 13.29
N TRP A 393 -14.05 35.84 14.47
CA TRP A 393 -15.14 36.10 15.42
C TRP A 393 -16.04 37.25 14.99
N LYS A 394 -15.48 38.30 14.36
CA LYS A 394 -16.27 39.38 13.75
C LYS A 394 -17.09 38.87 12.56
N GLY A 395 -16.53 37.91 11.82
CA GLY A 395 -17.18 37.31 10.66
C GLY A 395 -17.20 38.22 9.44
N ARG A 396 -17.67 37.67 8.32
CA ARG A 396 -17.82 38.38 7.05
C ARG A 396 -18.76 37.64 6.09
N MET A 397 -19.17 38.34 5.04
CA MET A 397 -19.77 37.71 3.86
C MET A 397 -18.70 37.00 3.02
N VAL A 398 -18.96 35.73 2.69
CA VAL A 398 -18.20 34.92 1.74
C VAL A 398 -19.19 34.39 0.70
N GLY A 399 -19.16 34.98 -0.50
CA GLY A 399 -20.26 34.82 -1.45
C GLY A 399 -21.56 35.37 -0.87
N GLU A 400 -22.62 34.56 -0.88
CA GLU A 400 -23.94 34.91 -0.34
C GLU A 400 -24.16 34.46 1.11
N ARG A 401 -23.13 33.92 1.77
CA ARG A 401 -23.25 33.38 3.14
C ARG A 401 -22.47 34.23 4.13
N TRP A 402 -23.08 34.53 5.27
CA TRP A 402 -22.38 35.08 6.42
C TRP A 402 -21.64 33.93 7.14
N LEU A 403 -20.32 34.11 7.34
CA LEU A 403 -19.49 33.17 8.07
C LEU A 403 -18.82 33.87 9.25
N ASP A 404 -18.93 33.24 10.41
CA ASP A 404 -18.20 33.60 11.63
C ASP A 404 -17.86 32.34 12.44
N THR A 405 -17.08 32.52 13.51
CA THR A 405 -16.63 31.42 14.37
C THR A 405 -17.79 30.73 15.09
N ALA A 406 -18.85 31.44 15.46
CA ALA A 406 -19.98 30.87 16.19
C ALA A 406 -20.80 29.92 15.28
N ILE A 407 -21.10 30.34 14.05
CA ILE A 407 -21.76 29.53 13.03
C ILE A 407 -20.91 28.31 12.69
N ALA A 408 -19.61 28.51 12.45
CA ALA A 408 -18.68 27.43 12.14
C ALA A 408 -18.63 26.38 13.28
N SER A 409 -18.60 26.84 14.54
CA SER A 409 -18.66 25.97 15.72
C SER A 409 -19.96 25.17 15.78
N GLY A 410 -21.11 25.82 15.55
CA GLY A 410 -22.42 25.16 15.52
C GLY A 410 -22.49 24.04 14.49
N TYR A 411 -22.00 24.30 13.26
CA TYR A 411 -21.92 23.29 12.21
C TYR A 411 -20.97 22.14 12.55
N PHE A 412 -19.82 22.45 13.15
CA PHE A 412 -18.87 21.44 13.59
C PHE A 412 -19.49 20.47 14.61
N TRP A 413 -20.09 20.99 15.69
CA TRP A 413 -20.71 20.14 16.72
C TRP A 413 -21.92 19.36 16.20
N GLY A 414 -22.71 19.97 15.30
CA GLY A 414 -23.80 19.28 14.61
C GLY A 414 -23.32 18.14 13.72
N ALA A 415 -22.25 18.35 12.95
CA ALA A 415 -21.63 17.33 12.11
C ALA A 415 -20.98 16.21 12.94
N LEU A 416 -20.31 16.56 14.04
CA LEU A 416 -19.68 15.58 14.93
C LEU A 416 -20.71 14.65 15.59
N ARG A 417 -21.86 15.20 16.04
CA ARG A 417 -22.98 14.39 16.55
C ARG A 417 -23.54 13.41 15.52
N LYS A 418 -23.64 13.84 14.26
CA LYS A 418 -24.08 12.97 13.15
C LYS A 418 -23.05 11.90 12.79
N ALA A 419 -21.77 12.22 12.91
CA ALA A 419 -20.67 11.30 12.61
C ALA A 419 -20.51 10.20 13.67
N LEU A 420 -20.79 10.52 14.93
CA LEU A 420 -20.53 9.66 16.10
C LEU A 420 -21.80 9.48 16.95
N PRO A 421 -22.93 8.98 16.41
CA PRO A 421 -24.22 8.96 17.10
C PRO A 421 -24.18 8.23 18.46
N ASN A 422 -23.41 7.15 18.58
CA ASN A 422 -23.35 6.33 19.79
C ASN A 422 -22.51 6.98 20.90
N ALA A 423 -21.75 8.02 20.57
CA ALA A 423 -21.03 8.80 21.57
C ALA A 423 -21.95 9.80 22.32
N PHE A 424 -23.21 9.97 21.89
CA PHE A 424 -24.15 10.96 22.43
C PHE A 424 -25.50 10.37 22.88
N SER A 425 -25.71 9.06 22.74
CA SER A 425 -26.98 8.37 23.02
C SER A 425 -27.39 8.34 24.50
N GLU A 426 -26.48 8.59 25.45
CA GLU A 426 -26.83 8.69 26.88
C GLU A 426 -27.36 10.06 27.32
N GLU A 427 -27.18 11.13 26.54
CA GLU A 427 -27.68 12.47 26.91
C GLU A 427 -29.18 12.67 26.60
N SER A 428 -29.82 11.81 25.80
CA SER A 428 -31.23 11.95 25.38
C SER A 428 -32.26 11.29 26.29
N ASN A 429 -31.85 10.45 27.25
CA ASN A 429 -32.76 9.82 28.22
C ASN A 429 -32.83 10.58 29.56
N ALA A 430 -32.17 11.74 29.65
CA ALA A 430 -32.19 12.63 30.81
C ALA A 430 -32.65 14.03 30.38
N SER A 431 -33.89 14.14 29.91
CA SER A 431 -34.57 15.43 29.70
C SER A 431 -36.03 15.34 30.07
#